data_AF-A0A1G2SZJ0-F1
#
_entry.id   AF-A0A1G2SZJ0-F1
#
_cell.length_a   1.000
_cell.length_b   1.000
_cell.length_c   1.000
_cell.angle_alpha   90.00
_cell.angle_beta   90.00
_cell.angle_gamma   90.00
#
_symmetry.space_group_name_H-M   'P 1'
#
loop_
_entity.id
_entity.type
_entity.pdbx_description
1 polymer ?
#
loop_
_entity_poly.entity_id
_entity_poly.type
_entity_poly.pdbx_seq_one_letter_code
_entity_poly.pdbx_strand_id
1 'polypeptide(L)'
;MTNYPNNKYNKPFTPRKPVRSFRDLEIYQKTLECSVLIVKDLVPVLKKLKYTFEENMVNCAMSVPLFISEAHSLRFASFEGGVMLLEKSMSGCNKMIVYLEQMKGVYGSKVDVDLIDDLIGRYADSRTKSFHLEKSWKRFKTGEVGSSAQRNGNIGTGTTSFKY
;
A
#
# COMPACT_ATOMS: atom_id res chain seq x y z
N MET A 1 -22.51 -44.54 -3.04
CA MET A 1 -22.75 -43.18 -2.54
C MET A 1 -21.40 -42.53 -2.24
N THR A 2 -20.98 -41.60 -3.08
CA THR A 2 -19.66 -40.94 -2.99
C THR A 2 -19.75 -39.75 -2.03
N ASN A 3 -19.04 -39.83 -0.90
CA ASN A 3 -18.93 -38.76 0.08
C ASN A 3 -17.95 -37.69 -0.43
N TYR A 4 -18.43 -36.46 -0.67
CA TYR A 4 -17.56 -35.31 -0.93
C TYR A 4 -16.99 -34.77 0.39
N PRO A 5 -15.67 -34.52 0.50
CA PRO A 5 -15.08 -34.00 1.73
C PRO A 5 -15.58 -32.57 2.00
N ASN A 6 -16.06 -32.37 3.23
CA ASN A 6 -16.60 -31.13 3.77
C ASN A 6 -15.55 -30.00 3.67
N ASN A 7 -15.86 -28.95 2.89
CA ASN A 7 -14.93 -27.89 2.55
C ASN A 7 -14.61 -27.01 3.78
N LYS A 8 -13.39 -27.14 4.31
CA LYS A 8 -12.91 -26.55 5.58
C LYS A 8 -12.72 -25.02 5.53
N TYR A 9 -13.18 -24.35 4.47
CA TYR A 9 -12.92 -22.93 4.19
C TYR A 9 -14.17 -22.03 4.14
N ASN A 10 -15.27 -22.43 4.78
CA ASN A 10 -16.42 -21.55 4.97
C ASN A 10 -16.19 -20.61 6.17
N LYS A 11 -15.27 -19.66 6.05
CA LYS A 11 -15.26 -18.51 6.96
C LYS A 11 -16.43 -17.58 6.57
N PRO A 12 -17.29 -17.17 7.51
CA PRO A 12 -18.38 -16.24 7.21
C PRO A 12 -17.79 -14.93 6.67
N PHE A 13 -18.31 -14.48 5.52
CA PHE A 13 -17.91 -13.20 4.94
C PHE A 13 -18.26 -12.08 5.93
N THR A 14 -17.23 -11.48 6.52
CA THR A 14 -17.40 -10.27 7.33
C THR A 14 -16.98 -9.09 6.46
N PRO A 15 -17.89 -8.15 6.16
CA PRO A 15 -17.55 -6.97 5.36
C PRO A 15 -16.35 -6.25 5.97
N ARG A 16 -15.36 -5.91 5.15
CA ARG A 16 -14.23 -5.09 5.62
C ARG A 16 -14.75 -3.72 6.06
N LYS A 17 -14.14 -3.14 7.11
CA LYS A 17 -14.46 -1.79 7.57
C LYS A 17 -14.30 -0.81 6.38
N PRO A 18 -15.26 0.11 6.17
CA PRO A 18 -15.13 1.14 5.14
C PRO A 18 -13.87 1.98 5.37
N VAL A 19 -13.11 2.24 4.31
CA VAL A 19 -11.94 3.13 4.35
C VAL A 19 -12.43 4.57 4.37
N ARG A 20 -12.23 5.28 5.50
CA ARG A 20 -12.62 6.68 5.68
C ARG A 20 -11.43 7.62 5.57
N SER A 21 -10.25 7.15 5.97
CA SER A 21 -9.00 7.89 5.95
C SER A 21 -7.88 7.03 5.38
N PHE A 22 -6.80 7.68 4.90
CA PHE A 22 -5.57 6.98 4.52
C PHE A 22 -5.02 6.13 5.67
N ARG A 23 -5.31 6.52 6.93
CA ARG A 23 -4.94 5.78 8.14
C ARG A 23 -5.60 4.41 8.23
N ASP A 24 -6.72 4.19 7.54
CA ASP A 24 -7.40 2.89 7.49
C ASP A 24 -6.76 1.94 6.47
N LEU A 25 -5.86 2.44 5.61
CA LEU A 25 -5.14 1.62 4.65
C LEU A 25 -4.07 0.80 5.36
N GLU A 26 -4.17 -0.52 5.26
CA GLU A 26 -3.16 -1.44 5.79
C GLU A 26 -1.76 -1.14 5.26
N ILE A 27 -1.64 -0.79 3.97
CA ILE A 27 -0.36 -0.40 3.36
C ILE A 27 0.25 0.85 4.01
N TYR A 28 -0.57 1.80 4.45
CA TYR A 28 -0.07 2.98 5.15
C TYR A 28 0.46 2.59 6.53
N GLN A 29 -0.35 1.84 7.30
CA GLN A 29 0.04 1.40 8.64
C GLN A 29 1.35 0.58 8.63
N LYS A 30 1.47 -0.36 7.68
CA LYS A 30 2.63 -1.25 7.58
C LYS A 30 3.88 -0.54 7.11
N THR A 31 3.78 0.35 6.14
CA THR A 31 4.94 1.12 5.66
C THR A 31 5.40 2.18 6.66
N LEU A 32 4.48 2.76 7.44
CA LEU A 32 4.81 3.61 8.58
C LEU A 32 5.54 2.83 9.69
N GLU A 33 5.08 1.63 10.00
CA GLU A 33 5.75 0.73 10.95
C GLU A 33 7.18 0.43 10.48
N CYS A 34 7.36 0.06 9.21
CA CYS A 34 8.69 -0.15 8.63
C CYS A 34 9.59 1.08 8.72
N SER A 35 9.08 2.28 8.40
CA SER A 35 9.89 3.50 8.45
C SER A 35 10.34 3.82 9.87
N VAL A 36 9.50 3.57 10.87
CA VAL A 36 9.86 3.73 12.28
C VAL A 36 10.94 2.72 12.69
N LEU A 37 10.80 1.44 12.33
CA LEU A 37 11.81 0.41 12.63
C LEU A 37 13.17 0.75 12.00
N ILE A 38 13.19 1.24 10.76
CA ILE A 38 14.43 1.65 10.10
C ILE A 38 15.11 2.78 10.87
N VAL A 39 14.37 3.85 11.18
CA VAL A 39 14.94 5.03 11.86
C VAL A 39 15.36 4.70 13.29
N LYS A 40 14.59 3.86 13.99
CA LYS A 40 14.83 3.55 15.39
C LYS A 40 15.93 2.51 15.57
N ASP A 41 15.87 1.42 14.81
CA ASP A 41 16.64 0.21 15.10
C ASP A 41 17.83 0.04 14.13
N LEU A 42 17.72 0.47 12.86
CA LEU A 42 18.81 0.34 11.89
C LEU A 42 19.73 1.55 11.84
N VAL A 43 19.21 2.78 11.85
CA VAL A 43 20.02 4.01 11.73
C VAL A 43 21.16 4.11 12.76
N PRO A 44 20.97 3.80 14.07
CA PRO A 44 22.06 3.83 15.03
C PRO A 44 23.23 2.90 14.66
N VAL A 45 22.90 1.71 14.14
CA VAL A 45 23.88 0.72 13.67
C VAL A 45 24.58 1.24 12.41
N LEU A 46 23.83 1.78 11.45
CA LEU A 46 24.36 2.34 10.20
C LEU A 46 25.32 3.50 10.46
N LYS A 47 25.02 4.38 11.42
CA LYS A 47 25.92 5.47 11.83
C LYS A 47 27.22 4.94 12.43
N LYS A 48 27.15 3.91 13.27
CA LYS A 48 28.35 3.25 13.82
C LYS A 48 29.20 2.60 12.71
N LEU A 49 28.55 2.01 11.72
CA LEU A 49 29.18 1.37 10.56
C LEU A 49 29.59 2.34 9.45
N LYS A 50 29.30 3.64 9.62
CA LYS A 50 29.57 4.72 8.65
C LYS A 50 29.02 4.42 7.26
N TYR A 51 27.78 3.94 7.18
CA TYR A 51 27.14 3.63 5.92
C TYR A 51 26.87 4.89 5.09
N THR A 52 27.47 4.98 3.91
CA THR A 52 27.44 6.18 3.05
C THR A 52 26.02 6.59 2.60
N PHE A 53 25.10 5.64 2.50
CA PHE A 53 23.76 5.87 1.94
C PHE A 53 22.65 5.90 3.01
N GLU A 54 22.99 6.10 4.28
CA GLU A 54 22.03 6.13 5.39
C GLU A 54 20.93 7.17 5.17
N GLU A 55 21.27 8.42 4.85
CA GLU A 55 20.30 9.47 4.58
C GLU A 55 19.36 9.11 3.42
N ASN A 56 19.89 8.55 2.34
CA ASN A 56 19.09 8.13 1.19
C ASN A 56 18.10 7.01 1.54
N MET A 57 18.52 6.07 2.38
CA MET A 57 17.67 4.99 2.88
C MET A 57 16.56 5.53 3.79
N VAL A 58 16.88 6.44 4.71
CA VAL A 58 15.90 7.08 5.60
C VAL A 58 14.87 7.88 4.80
N ASN A 59 15.33 8.72 3.88
CA ASN A 59 14.45 9.51 3.02
C ASN A 59 13.53 8.61 2.19
N CYS A 60 14.05 7.50 1.66
CA CYS A 60 13.25 6.52 0.94
C CYS A 60 12.18 5.89 1.84
N ALA A 61 12.57 5.40 3.02
CA ALA A 61 11.68 4.73 3.97
C ALA A 61 10.52 5.64 4.41
N MET A 62 10.83 6.90 4.73
CA MET A 62 9.84 7.90 5.17
C MET A 62 8.93 8.38 4.04
N SER A 63 9.41 8.37 2.79
CA SER A 63 8.61 8.82 1.64
C SER A 63 7.50 7.85 1.26
N VAL A 64 7.67 6.54 1.50
CA VAL A 64 6.66 5.53 1.15
C VAL A 64 5.29 5.81 1.80
N PRO A 65 5.17 5.94 3.14
CA PRO A 65 3.88 6.27 3.76
C PRO A 65 3.37 7.67 3.39
N LEU A 66 4.26 8.63 3.09
CA LEU A 66 3.87 9.96 2.60
C LEU A 66 3.16 9.87 1.26
N PHE A 67 3.75 9.18 0.27
CA PHE A 67 3.13 9.00 -1.05
C PHE A 67 1.79 8.29 -0.96
N ILE A 68 1.63 7.31 -0.08
CA ILE A 68 0.34 6.63 0.12
C ILE A 68 -0.72 7.61 0.64
N SER A 69 -0.36 8.45 1.61
CA SER A 69 -1.29 9.44 2.18
C SER A 69 -1.70 10.50 1.16
N GLU A 70 -0.75 10.95 0.33
CA GLU A 70 -0.98 11.95 -0.71
C GLU A 70 -1.79 11.35 -1.87
N ALA A 71 -1.48 10.11 -2.28
CA ALA A 71 -2.25 9.38 -3.27
C ALA A 71 -3.72 9.25 -2.86
N HIS A 72 -3.96 8.90 -1.60
CA HIS A 72 -5.32 8.82 -1.06
C HIS A 72 -6.03 10.18 -1.15
N SER A 73 -5.35 11.29 -0.85
CA SER A 73 -5.92 12.63 -0.97
C SER A 73 -6.31 13.00 -2.41
N LEU A 74 -5.51 12.57 -3.40
CA LEU A 74 -5.75 12.89 -4.81
C LEU A 74 -6.71 11.94 -5.54
N ARG A 75 -7.02 10.76 -4.98
CA ARG A 75 -7.77 9.69 -5.68
C ARG A 75 -9.07 10.11 -6.39
N PHE A 76 -9.73 11.17 -5.91
CA PHE A 76 -10.93 11.73 -6.52
C PHE A 76 -10.69 13.05 -7.26
N ALA A 77 -9.74 13.89 -6.81
CA ALA A 77 -9.47 15.20 -7.40
C ALA A 77 -8.60 15.10 -8.67
N SER A 78 -7.60 14.22 -8.65
CA SER A 78 -6.74 13.88 -9.79
C SER A 78 -6.43 12.39 -9.73
N PHE A 79 -7.23 11.60 -10.44
CA PHE A 79 -7.10 10.14 -10.43
C PHE A 79 -5.71 9.70 -10.90
N GLU A 80 -5.22 10.29 -11.99
CA GLU A 80 -3.88 10.02 -12.53
C GLU A 80 -2.79 10.41 -11.51
N GLY A 81 -2.90 11.57 -10.87
CA GLY A 81 -1.98 11.99 -9.81
C GLY A 81 -1.98 11.03 -8.62
N GLY A 82 -3.15 10.55 -8.21
CA GLY A 82 -3.29 9.55 -7.16
C GLY A 82 -2.64 8.21 -7.53
N VAL A 83 -2.82 7.73 -8.76
CA VAL A 83 -2.18 6.50 -9.26
C VAL A 83 -0.67 6.67 -9.34
N MET A 84 -0.17 7.79 -9.87
CA MET A 84 1.26 8.06 -9.96
C MET A 84 1.95 8.06 -8.58
N LEU A 85 1.29 8.60 -7.56
CA LEU A 85 1.81 8.55 -6.18
C LEU A 85 1.79 7.13 -5.59
N LEU A 86 0.76 6.32 -5.87
CA LEU A 86 0.79 4.90 -5.52
C LEU A 86 1.95 4.17 -6.21
N GLU A 87 2.21 4.44 -7.49
CA GLU A 87 3.35 3.88 -8.22
C GLU A 87 4.69 4.31 -7.63
N LYS A 88 4.82 5.58 -7.22
CA LYS A 88 6.00 6.06 -6.46
C LYS A 88 6.16 5.31 -5.14
N SER A 89 5.07 5.03 -4.41
CA SER A 89 5.14 4.24 -3.18
C SER A 89 5.62 2.81 -3.43
N MET A 90 5.17 2.17 -4.52
CA MET A 90 5.61 0.82 -4.91
C MET A 90 7.07 0.79 -5.33
N SER A 91 7.51 1.80 -6.09
CA SER A 91 8.92 1.98 -6.44
C SER A 91 9.79 2.18 -5.18
N GLY A 92 9.30 2.96 -4.22
CA GLY A 92 9.93 3.12 -2.91
C GLY A 92 10.06 1.82 -2.13
N CYS A 93 9.03 0.97 -2.11
CA CYS A 93 9.12 -0.38 -1.51
C CYS A 93 10.24 -1.21 -2.14
N ASN A 94 10.31 -1.25 -3.48
CA ASN A 94 11.36 -1.99 -4.19
C ASN A 94 12.76 -1.43 -3.88
N LYS A 95 12.90 -0.10 -3.84
CA LYS A 95 14.16 0.55 -3.49
C LYS A 95 14.59 0.25 -2.06
N MET A 96 13.64 0.17 -1.12
CA MET A 96 13.92 -0.25 0.25
C MET A 96 14.41 -1.70 0.34
N ILE A 97 13.82 -2.63 -0.42
CA ILE A 97 14.30 -4.01 -0.50
C ILE A 97 15.77 -4.03 -0.94
N VAL A 98 16.13 -3.28 -1.98
CA VAL A 98 17.52 -3.19 -2.46
C VAL A 98 18.47 -2.64 -1.39
N TYR A 99 18.09 -1.56 -0.70
CA TYR A 99 18.93 -1.02 0.40
C TYR A 99 19.16 -2.05 1.51
N LEU A 100 18.12 -2.78 1.88
CA LEU A 100 18.15 -3.80 2.92
C LEU A 100 19.03 -5.00 2.50
N GLU A 101 18.89 -5.49 1.26
CA GLU A 101 19.73 -6.55 0.70
C GLU A 101 21.20 -6.13 0.60
N GLN A 102 21.47 -4.91 0.16
CA GLN A 102 22.83 -4.35 0.10
C GLN A 102 23.47 -4.27 1.48
N MET A 103 22.73 -3.76 2.47
CA MET A 103 23.21 -3.69 3.85
C MET A 103 23.54 -5.08 4.39
N LYS A 104 22.64 -6.06 4.19
CA LYS A 104 22.87 -7.46 4.58
C LYS A 104 24.12 -8.03 3.92
N GLY A 105 24.31 -7.80 2.62
CA GLY A 105 25.48 -8.28 1.88
C GLY A 105 26.81 -7.62 2.30
N VAL A 106 26.81 -6.32 2.58
CA VAL A 106 28.02 -5.56 2.94
C VAL A 106 28.45 -5.81 4.39
N TYR A 107 27.48 -5.87 5.31
CA TYR A 107 27.77 -5.88 6.75
C TYR A 107 27.58 -7.24 7.41
N GLY A 108 26.85 -8.17 6.78
CA GLY A 108 26.67 -9.53 7.27
C GLY A 108 26.21 -9.57 8.72
N SER A 109 26.96 -10.27 9.58
CA SER A 109 26.65 -10.41 11.02
C SER A 109 26.80 -9.13 11.85
N LYS A 110 27.23 -8.01 11.27
CA LYS A 110 27.31 -6.70 11.95
C LYS A 110 25.97 -5.98 12.02
N VAL A 111 24.95 -6.51 11.35
CA VAL A 111 23.56 -6.01 11.36
C VAL A 111 22.61 -7.13 11.77
N ASP A 112 21.43 -6.76 12.25
CA ASP A 112 20.37 -7.72 12.58
C ASP A 112 19.74 -8.26 11.28
N VAL A 113 20.19 -9.45 10.87
CA VAL A 113 19.76 -10.07 9.61
C VAL A 113 18.29 -10.49 9.67
N ASP A 114 17.79 -10.90 10.83
CA ASP A 114 16.40 -11.34 10.98
C ASP A 114 15.44 -10.16 10.85
N LEU A 115 15.78 -9.02 11.47
CA LEU A 115 15.05 -7.76 11.28
C LEU A 115 15.05 -7.32 9.81
N ILE A 116 16.19 -7.45 9.13
CA ILE A 116 16.32 -7.09 7.71
C ILE A 116 15.41 -7.94 6.84
N ASP A 117 15.44 -9.27 7.02
CA ASP A 117 14.64 -10.19 6.22
C ASP A 117 13.13 -10.01 6.48
N ASP A 118 12.73 -9.73 7.72
CA ASP A 118 11.36 -9.33 8.06
C ASP A 118 10.95 -8.03 7.34
N LEU A 119 11.79 -6.98 7.38
CA LEU A 119 11.53 -5.72 6.69
C LEU A 119 11.41 -5.90 5.16
N ILE A 120 12.26 -6.74 4.55
CA ILE A 120 12.16 -7.09 3.13
C ILE A 120 10.79 -7.71 2.82
N GLY A 121 10.36 -8.68 3.62
CA GLY A 121 9.05 -9.32 3.48
C GLY A 121 7.89 -8.32 3.59
N ARG A 122 7.96 -7.41 4.57
CA ARG A 122 6.94 -6.36 4.76
C ARG A 122 6.86 -5.37 3.59
N TYR A 123 7.99 -4.97 3.02
CA TYR A 123 7.99 -4.10 1.84
C TYR A 123 7.48 -4.81 0.58
N ALA A 124 7.81 -6.09 0.40
CA ALA A 124 7.31 -6.90 -0.72
C ALA A 124 5.78 -7.09 -0.66
N ASP A 125 5.26 -7.38 0.54
CA ASP A 125 3.81 -7.49 0.78
C ASP A 125 3.12 -6.13 0.60
N SER A 126 3.69 -5.05 1.14
CA SER A 126 3.17 -3.69 0.99
C SER A 126 3.08 -3.27 -0.47
N ARG A 127 4.11 -3.57 -1.28
CA ARG A 127 4.10 -3.32 -2.73
C ARG A 127 2.96 -4.07 -3.42
N THR A 128 2.76 -5.34 -3.09
CA THR A 128 1.71 -6.17 -3.68
C THR A 128 0.32 -5.65 -3.31
N LYS A 129 0.11 -5.27 -2.05
CA LYS A 129 -1.14 -4.67 -1.58
C LYS A 129 -1.40 -3.30 -2.21
N SER A 130 -0.38 -2.47 -2.42
CA SER A 130 -0.51 -1.19 -3.14
C SER A 130 -0.97 -1.39 -4.59
N PHE A 131 -0.43 -2.39 -5.29
CA PHE A 131 -0.88 -2.74 -6.64
C PHE A 131 -2.36 -3.20 -6.67
N HIS A 132 -2.80 -3.96 -5.66
CA HIS A 132 -4.20 -4.34 -5.54
C HIS A 132 -5.11 -3.14 -5.25
N LEU A 133 -4.65 -2.20 -4.42
CA LEU A 133 -5.38 -0.96 -4.15
C LEU A 133 -5.54 -0.13 -5.43
N GLU A 134 -4.46 0.03 -6.21
CA GLU A 134 -4.49 0.72 -7.50
C GLU A 134 -5.48 0.06 -8.48
N LYS A 135 -5.45 -1.28 -8.59
CA LYS A 135 -6.44 -2.04 -9.38
C LYS A 135 -7.87 -1.80 -8.89
N SER A 136 -8.08 -1.74 -7.57
CA SER A 136 -9.40 -1.45 -7.00
C SER A 136 -9.86 -0.05 -7.39
N TRP A 137 -8.98 0.96 -7.30
CA TRP A 137 -9.30 2.34 -7.70
C TRP A 137 -9.65 2.43 -9.19
N LYS A 138 -8.89 1.75 -10.06
CA LYS A 138 -9.17 1.69 -11.50
C LYS A 138 -10.54 1.08 -11.79
N ARG A 139 -10.95 0.01 -11.08
CA ARG A 139 -12.27 -0.61 -11.22
C ARG A 139 -13.42 0.31 -10.77
N PHE A 140 -13.24 1.03 -9.66
CA PHE A 140 -14.24 2.02 -9.23
C PHE A 140 -14.41 3.12 -10.27
N LYS A 141 -13.29 3.62 -10.83
CA LYS A 141 -13.33 4.66 -11.86
C LYS A 141 -14.05 4.21 -13.13
N THR A 142 -13.81 2.99 -13.61
CA THR A 142 -14.50 2.48 -14.82
C THR A 142 -15.97 2.17 -14.56
N GLY A 143 -16.32 1.67 -13.37
CA GLY A 143 -17.71 1.45 -12.96
C GLY A 143 -18.53 2.74 -12.83
N GLU A 144 -17.91 3.83 -12.36
CA GLU A 144 -18.52 5.16 -12.33
C GLU A 144 -18.81 5.68 -13.75
N VAL A 145 -17.87 5.49 -14.69
CA VAL A 145 -18.03 5.91 -16.10
C VAL A 145 -19.15 5.11 -16.80
N GLY A 146 -19.25 3.80 -16.54
CA GLY A 146 -20.36 2.99 -17.08
C GLY A 146 -21.73 3.40 -16.54
N SER A 147 -21.79 3.81 -15.26
CA SER A 147 -23.03 4.26 -14.61
C SER A 147 -23.45 5.67 -15.02
N SER A 148 -22.50 6.57 -15.30
CA SER A 148 -22.78 7.93 -15.79
C SER A 148 -23.19 7.95 -17.27
N ALA A 149 -22.67 7.04 -18.10
CA ALA A 149 -23.09 6.88 -19.49
C ALA A 149 -24.56 6.43 -19.62
N GLN A 150 -25.07 5.61 -18.71
CA GLN A 150 -26.49 5.21 -18.68
C GLN A 150 -27.43 6.31 -18.19
N ARG A 151 -26.96 7.27 -17.40
CA ARG A 151 -27.80 8.41 -16.93
C ARG A 151 -28.04 9.46 -18.01
N ASN A 152 -27.15 9.59 -18.99
CA ASN A 152 -27.31 10.56 -20.09
C ASN A 152 -28.22 10.08 -21.23
N GLY A 153 -28.75 8.85 -21.15
CA GLY A 153 -29.67 8.28 -22.15
C GLY A 153 -31.16 8.44 -21.83
N ASN A 154 -31.54 9.09 -20.73
CA ASN A 154 -32.94 9.15 -20.30
C ASN A 154 -33.31 10.55 -19.80
N ILE A 155 -33.42 11.51 -20.72
CA ILE A 155 -34.24 12.72 -20.47
C ILE A 155 -35.69 12.32 -20.75
N GLY A 156 -36.25 11.53 -19.84
CA GLY A 156 -37.68 11.31 -19.68
C GLY A 156 -38.10 12.04 -18.42
N THR A 157 -38.94 13.06 -18.58
CA THR A 157 -39.56 13.83 -17.51
C THR A 157 -40.21 12.90 -16.49
N GLY A 158 -39.64 12.79 -15.30
CA GLY A 158 -40.15 11.91 -14.24
C GLY A 158 -39.81 12.48 -12.87
N THR A 159 -40.68 13.35 -12.36
CA THR A 159 -40.69 13.84 -10.99
C THR A 159 -40.87 12.66 -10.04
N THR A 160 -39.91 12.30 -9.17
CA THR A 160 -40.24 11.57 -7.94
C THR A 160 -39.25 11.83 -6.80
N SER A 161 -39.88 12.08 -5.65
CA SER A 161 -39.41 12.38 -4.30
C SER A 161 -38.37 11.42 -3.71
N PHE A 162 -37.41 11.98 -2.96
CA PHE A 162 -36.53 11.25 -2.05
C PHE A 162 -37.30 10.82 -0.79
N LYS A 163 -37.14 9.54 -0.37
CA LYS A 163 -37.32 9.11 1.02
C LYS A 163 -36.16 8.18 1.42
N TYR A 164 -35.59 8.54 2.57
CA TYR A 164 -34.56 7.96 3.44
C TYR A 164 -33.93 6.61 3.08
#